data_AF-A0A0Q4N297-F1
#
_entry.id   AF-A0A0Q4N297-F1
#
_cell.length_a   1.000
_cell.length_b   1.000
_cell.length_c   1.000
_cell.angle_alpha   90.00
_cell.angle_beta   90.00
_cell.angle_gamma   90.00
#
_symmetry.space_group_name_H-M   'P 1'
#
loop_
_entity.id
_entity.type
_entity.pdbx_description
1 polymer ?
#
loop_
_entity_poly.entity_id
_entity_poly.type
_entity_poly.pdbx_seq_one_letter_code
_entity_poly.pdbx_strand_id
1 'polypeptide(L)' 'MMQSKTQLAHLYHGSRFIGYGIAVDGKLLSNQVATVIDTDATEPPTMRVTLRLDDEMNGNPVKIDVNEIDSQ' A
#
# COMPACT_ATOMS: atom_id res chain seq x y z
N MET A 1 -14.89 -10.83 6.54
CA MET A 1 -14.19 -9.58 6.21
C MET A 1 -13.65 -9.67 4.80
N MET A 2 -14.19 -8.85 3.90
CA MET A 2 -13.65 -8.70 2.56
C MET A 2 -12.33 -7.91 2.63
N GLN A 3 -11.20 -8.55 2.31
CA GLN A 3 -9.87 -7.92 2.34
C GLN A 3 -9.32 -7.80 0.92
N SER A 4 -8.84 -6.61 0.57
CA SER A 4 -8.08 -6.43 -0.66
C SER A 4 -6.67 -6.99 -0.49
N LYS A 5 -6.15 -7.67 -1.53
CA LYS A 5 -4.80 -8.23 -1.51
C LYS A 5 -3.77 -7.15 -1.87
N THR A 6 -2.84 -6.90 -0.96
CA THR A 6 -1.67 -6.04 -1.23
C THR A 6 -0.77 -6.65 -2.30
N GLN A 7 -0.28 -5.83 -3.20
CA GLN A 7 0.63 -6.19 -4.29
C GLN A 7 1.87 -5.29 -4.27
N LEU A 8 3.05 -5.87 -4.54
CA LEU A 8 4.26 -5.09 -4.78
C LEU A 8 4.23 -4.53 -6.20
N ALA A 9 4.36 -3.21 -6.34
CA ALA A 9 4.44 -2.53 -7.61
C ALA A 9 5.89 -2.11 -7.91
N HIS A 10 6.36 -2.42 -9.12
CA HIS A 10 7.58 -1.84 -9.67
C HIS A 10 7.25 -0.53 -10.38
N LEU A 11 7.89 0.55 -9.97
CA LEU A 11 7.66 1.88 -10.52
C LEU A 11 8.71 2.18 -11.60
N TYR A 12 8.23 2.65 -12.75
CA TYR A 12 9.06 3.01 -13.88
C TYR A 12 8.76 4.44 -14.34
N HIS A 13 9.80 5.18 -14.70
CA HIS A 13 9.69 6.44 -15.44
C HIS A 13 10.25 6.21 -16.85
N GLY A 14 9.34 6.06 -17.82
CA GLY A 14 9.70 5.50 -19.13
C GLY A 14 10.17 4.05 -18.98
N SER A 15 11.37 3.73 -19.48
CA SER A 15 12.01 2.42 -19.31
C SER A 15 12.84 2.31 -18.03
N ARG A 16 13.02 3.40 -17.28
CA ARG A 16 13.90 3.42 -16.10
C ARG A 16 13.13 2.98 -14.86
N PHE A 17 13.63 1.95 -14.18
CA PHE A 17 13.16 1.59 -12.85
C PHE A 17 13.52 2.69 -11.84
N ILE A 18 12.54 3.15 -11.07
CA ILE A 18 12.70 4.24 -10.10
C ILE A 18 12.37 3.84 -8.66
N GLY A 19 11.83 2.65 -8.42
CA GLY A 19 11.60 2.15 -7.08
C GLY A 19 10.34 1.30 -6.95
N TYR A 20 9.86 1.18 -5.71
CA TYR A 20 8.76 0.30 -5.35
C TYR A 20 7.62 1.08 -4.71
N GLY A 21 6.41 0.55 -4.85
CA GLY A 21 5.23 1.01 -4.12
C GLY A 21 4.25 -0.12 -3.85
N ILE A 22 3.19 0.19 -3.12
CA ILE A 22 2.08 -0.72 -2.86
C ILE A 22 0.97 -0.47 -3.87
N ALA A 23 0.47 -1.56 -4.48
CA ALA A 23 -0.74 -1.56 -5.27
C ALA A 23 -1.83 -2.43 -4.63
N VAL A 24 -3.08 -2.09 -4.94
CA VAL A 24 -4.27 -2.87 -4.62
C VAL A 24 -5.11 -2.96 -5.89
N ASP A 25 -5.55 -4.16 -6.24
CA ASP A 25 -6.34 -4.43 -7.45
C ASP A 25 -5.71 -3.87 -8.74
N GLY A 26 -4.38 -4.01 -8.85
CA GLY A 26 -3.60 -3.53 -9.99
C GLY A 26 -3.40 -2.01 -10.04
N LYS A 27 -3.90 -1.26 -9.05
CA LYS A 27 -3.76 0.19 -8.96
C LYS A 27 -2.80 0.58 -7.86
N LEU A 28 -1.84 1.45 -8.19
CA LEU A 28 -0.92 2.00 -7.21
C LEU A 28 -1.71 2.82 -6.16
N LEU A 29 -1.45 2.58 -4.88
CA LEU A 29 -2.01 3.42 -3.82
C LEU A 29 -1.49 4.85 -4.01
N SER A 30 -2.40 5.82 -3.96
CA SER A 30 -2.03 7.23 -4.05
C SER A 30 -1.25 7.65 -2.79
N ASN A 31 -0.67 8.85 -2.84
CA ASN A 31 -0.08 9.52 -1.68
C ASN A 31 1.17 8.86 -1.07
N GLN A 32 1.74 7.84 -1.72
CA GLN A 32 3.03 7.28 -1.37
C GLN A 32 4.14 8.30 -1.59
N VAL A 33 4.85 8.66 -0.53
CA VAL A 33 5.93 9.67 -0.57
C VAL A 33 7.30 9.09 -0.30
N ALA A 34 7.38 7.94 0.39
CA ALA A 34 8.63 7.24 0.61
C ALA A 34 8.39 5.75 0.79
N THR A 35 9.34 4.95 0.31
CA THR A 35 9.37 3.50 0.45
C THR A 35 10.74 3.09 0.96
N VAL A 36 10.76 2.26 2.01
CA VAL A 36 11.97 1.62 2.53
C VAL A 36 11.75 0.12 2.46
N ILE A 37 12.71 -0.59 1.88
CA ILE A 37 12.75 -2.05 1.90
C ILE A 37 13.81 -2.45 2.90
N ASP A 38 13.39 -3.17 3.93
CA ASP A 38 14.28 -3.74 4.92
C ASP A 38 14.58 -5.18 4.53
N THR A 39 15.86 -5.47 4.39
CA THR A 39 16.37 -6.80 4.07
C THR A 39 17.22 -7.29 5.22
N ASP A 40 16.98 -8.51 5.67
CA ASP A 40 17.85 -9.25 6.56
C ASP A 40 18.32 -10.53 5.83
N ALA A 41 19.50 -11.05 6.17
CA ALA A 41 19.98 -12.32 5.68
C ALA A 41 19.18 -13.53 6.21
N THR A 42 18.50 -13.39 7.35
CA THR A 42 17.77 -14.49 7.99
C THR A 42 16.25 -14.42 7.86
N GLU A 43 15.71 -13.29 7.37
CA GLU A 43 14.27 -13.06 7.30
C GLU A 43 13.81 -12.65 5.89
N PRO A 44 12.57 -12.95 5.49
CA PRO A 44 11.99 -12.43 4.27
C PRO A 44 12.02 -10.89 4.27
N PRO A 45 12.24 -10.24 3.10
CA PRO A 45 12.27 -8.79 3.02
C PRO A 45 10.92 -8.21 3.41
N THR A 46 10.95 -7.09 4.14
CA THR A 46 9.76 -6.32 4.50
C THR A 46 9.81 -4.94 3.87
N MET A 47 8.64 -4.30 3.73
CA MET A 47 8.53 -2.98 3.13
C MET A 47 7.74 -2.06 4.05
N ARG A 48 8.32 -0.89 4.33
CA ARG A 48 7.66 0.22 5.01
C ARG A 48 7.37 1.32 4.01
N VAL A 49 6.12 1.77 3.97
CA VAL A 49 5.68 2.86 3.09
C VAL A 49 5.18 4.01 3.94
N THR A 50 5.62 5.22 3.62
CA THR A 50 5.10 6.45 4.21
C THR A 50 4.08 7.04 3.25
N LEU A 51 2.86 7.24 3.76
CA LEU A 51 1.76 7.88 3.04
C LEU A 51 1.59 9.31 3.57
N ARG A 52 1.39 10.27 2.67
CA ARG A 52 0.93 11.60 3.05
C ARG A 52 -0.57 11.58 3.24
N LEU A 53 -1.04 11.89 4.44
CA LEU A 53 -2.44 12.19 4.68
C LEU A 53 -2.76 13.54 4.04
N ASP A 54 -3.80 13.60 3.23
CA ASP A 54 -4.33 14.85 2.69
C ASP A 54 -5.73 15.15 3.24
N ASP A 55 -6.22 16.35 2.92
CA ASP A 55 -7.51 16.83 3.41
C ASP A 55 -8.69 15.99 2.90
N GLU A 56 -8.56 15.36 1.73
CA GLU A 56 -9.59 14.49 1.16
C GLU A 56 -9.70 13.18 1.97
N MET A 57 -8.56 12.54 2.24
CA MET A 57 -8.49 11.34 3.09
C MET A 57 -8.99 11.61 4.51
N ASN A 58 -8.66 12.78 5.07
CA ASN A 58 -9.07 13.13 6.42
C ASN A 58 -10.53 13.59 6.50
N GLY A 59 -11.05 14.25 5.46
CA GLY A 59 -12.41 14.76 5.40
C GLY A 59 -13.46 13.68 5.15
N ASN A 60 -13.09 12.55 4.57
CA ASN A 60 -13.98 11.43 4.30
C ASN A 60 -13.31 10.06 4.54
N PRO A 61 -13.01 9.71 5.80
CA PRO A 61 -12.32 8.46 6.12
C PRO A 61 -13.22 7.25 5.85
N VAL A 62 -12.64 6.19 5.27
CA VAL A 62 -13.32 4.90 5.14
C VAL A 62 -13.45 4.27 6.52
N LYS A 63 -14.68 4.03 6.98
CA LYS A 63 -14.95 3.31 8.22
C LYS A 63 -15.05 1.81 7.93
N ILE A 64 -14.16 1.03 8.54
CA ILE A 64 -14.18 -0.43 8.49
C ILE A 64 -14.48 -0.92 9.90
N ASP A 65 -15.59 -1.64 10.09
CA ASP A 65 -15.87 -2.35 11.33
C ASP A 65 -15.22 -3.74 11.26
N VAL A 66 -14.23 -3.97 12.11
CA VAL A 66 -13.48 -5.24 12.16
C VAL A 66 -14.26 -6.37 12.83
N ASN A 67 -15.41 -6.06 13.45
CA ASN A 67 -16.27 -7.03 14.13
C ASN A 67 -17.51 -7.41 13.31
N GLU A 68 -17.80 -6.73 12.19
CA GLU A 68 -18.83 -7.18 11.26
C GLU A 68 -18.34 -8.43 10.51
N ILE A 69 -18.81 -9.58 11.00
CA ILE A 69 -18.70 -10.88 10.32
C ILE A 69 -19.58 -10.82 9.07
N ASP A 70 -18.98 -11.09 7.90
CA ASP A 70 -19.70 -11.20 6.62
C ASP A 70 -20.91 -12.12 6.82
N SER A 71 -22.10 -11.54 6.84
CA SER A 71 -23.35 -12.29 6.80
C SER A 71 -23.76 -12.45 5.34
N GLN A 72 -23.03 -13.26 4.56
CA GLN A 72 -23.51 -13.85 3.29
C GLN A 72 -22.86 -15.22 3.04
#